data_AF-A0A841I3V3-F1
#
_entry.id   AF-A0A841I3V3-F1
#
_cell.length_a   1.000
_cell.length_b   1.000
_cell.length_c   1.000
_cell.angle_alpha   90.00
_cell.angle_beta   90.00
_cell.angle_gamma   90.00
#
_symmetry.space_group_name_H-M   'P 1'
#
loop_
_entity.id
_entity.type
_entity.pdbx_description
1 polymer ?
#
loop_
_entity_poly.entity_id
_entity_poly.type
_entity_poly.pdbx_seq_one_letter_code
_entity_poly.pdbx_strand_id
1 'polypeptide(L)'
;MRTLVIIPCGQRKIWYKRPELGAVRAEEAYTGTPFVVNREYARSFGDAWVILSAKYGADPLRLGFRIRNIKHDKNGKVSLPVE
;
A
#
# COMPACT_ATOMS: atom_id res chain seq x y z
N MET A 1 15.06 -20.12 -2.06
CA MET A 1 13.61 -19.86 -2.26
C MET A 1 13.39 -18.37 -2.06
N ARG A 2 12.48 -17.73 -2.79
CA ARG A 2 12.11 -16.32 -2.57
C ARG A 2 10.67 -16.24 -2.07
N THR A 3 10.41 -15.43 -1.07
CA THR A 3 9.14 -15.29 -0.37
C THR A 3 8.48 -13.95 -0.69
N LEU A 4 7.27 -14.00 -1.27
CA LEU A 4 6.41 -12.83 -1.46
C LEU A 4 5.35 -12.81 -0.36
N VAL A 5 5.27 -11.68 0.38
CA VAL A 5 4.28 -11.48 1.44
C VAL A 5 3.13 -10.59 0.95
N ILE A 6 1.89 -11.04 1.06
CA ILE A 6 0.71 -10.27 0.67
C ILE A 6 0.03 -9.77 1.94
N ILE A 7 -0.13 -8.45 2.08
CA ILE A 7 -0.74 -7.83 3.26
C ILE A 7 -2.08 -7.16 2.91
N PRO A 8 -3.11 -7.23 3.77
CA PRO A 8 -4.41 -6.62 3.48
C PRO A 8 -4.34 -5.09 3.59
N CYS A 9 -5.08 -4.36 2.73
CA CYS A 9 -5.02 -2.90 2.68
C CYS A 9 -5.54 -2.18 3.94
N GLY A 10 -6.37 -2.80 4.77
CA GLY A 10 -6.95 -2.14 5.95
C GLY A 10 -7.92 -0.99 5.62
N GLN A 11 -8.77 -0.65 6.59
CA GLN A 11 -9.82 0.36 6.39
C GLN A 11 -9.36 1.78 6.71
N ARG A 12 -8.57 1.95 7.78
CA ARG A 12 -8.17 3.26 8.27
C ARG A 12 -7.06 3.86 7.41
N LYS A 13 -7.29 5.08 6.92
CA LYS A 13 -6.34 5.80 6.06
C LYS A 13 -5.88 7.13 6.67
N ILE A 14 -4.80 7.70 6.15
CA ILE A 14 -4.20 8.94 6.64
C ILE A 14 -5.16 10.15 6.58
N TRP A 15 -6.05 10.21 5.59
CA TRP A 15 -7.02 11.30 5.43
C TRP A 15 -8.06 11.39 6.56
N TYR A 16 -8.22 10.34 7.36
CA TYR A 16 -9.03 10.41 8.59
C TYR A 16 -8.43 11.39 9.61
N LYS A 17 -7.11 11.59 9.58
CA LYS A 17 -6.38 12.53 10.45
C LYS A 17 -5.93 13.79 9.72
N ARG A 18 -5.62 13.66 8.43
CA ARG A 18 -4.99 14.70 7.59
C ARG A 18 -5.77 14.84 6.27
N PRO A 19 -7.01 15.37 6.30
CA PRO A 19 -7.89 15.44 5.13
C PRO A 19 -7.37 16.36 4.02
N GLU A 20 -6.43 17.27 4.34
CA GLU A 20 -5.78 18.20 3.43
C GLU A 20 -4.69 17.56 2.57
N LEU A 21 -4.21 16.36 2.93
CA LEU A 21 -3.20 15.67 2.15
C LEU A 21 -3.74 15.28 0.78
N GLY A 22 -2.93 15.53 -0.25
CA GLY A 22 -3.16 15.05 -1.60
C GLY A 22 -2.91 13.55 -1.73
N ALA A 23 -2.48 13.13 -2.92
CA ALA A 23 -2.23 11.71 -3.16
C ALA A 23 -0.89 11.26 -2.51
N VAL A 24 -0.91 10.19 -1.71
CA VAL A 24 0.25 9.66 -0.96
C VAL A 24 0.51 8.19 -1.29
N ARG A 25 1.73 7.70 -1.00
CA ARG A 25 2.10 6.30 -1.27
C ARG A 25 1.16 5.33 -0.57
N ALA A 26 0.85 4.20 -1.21
CA ALA A 26 -0.03 3.18 -0.62
C ALA A 26 0.43 2.72 0.78
N GLU A 27 1.74 2.58 0.99
CA GLU A 27 2.28 2.18 2.30
C GLU A 27 2.12 3.22 3.41
N GLU A 28 1.88 4.48 3.05
CA GLU A 28 1.64 5.62 3.96
C GLU A 28 0.14 5.93 4.07
N ALA A 29 -0.62 5.60 3.03
CA ALA A 29 -2.05 5.83 2.96
C ALA A 29 -2.77 5.05 4.06
N TYR A 30 -2.35 3.82 4.36
CA TYR A 30 -2.99 2.95 5.34
C TYR A 30 -2.33 3.05 6.72
N THR A 31 -3.14 3.41 7.73
CA THR A 31 -2.63 3.76 9.07
C THR A 31 -3.29 2.94 10.19
N GLY A 32 -4.07 1.91 9.84
CA GLY A 32 -4.68 1.02 10.83
C GLY A 32 -3.64 0.08 11.45
N THR A 33 -3.78 -0.22 12.74
CA THR A 33 -2.87 -1.12 13.48
C THR A 33 -2.64 -2.46 12.75
N PRO A 34 -3.68 -3.15 12.21
CA PRO A 34 -3.45 -4.40 11.49
C PRO A 34 -2.55 -4.23 10.25
N PHE A 35 -2.71 -3.14 9.50
CA PHE A 35 -1.87 -2.86 8.33
C PHE A 35 -0.42 -2.62 8.75
N VAL A 36 -0.20 -1.79 9.78
CA VAL A 36 1.14 -1.45 10.26
C VAL A 36 1.89 -2.71 10.70
N VAL A 37 1.27 -3.56 11.52
CA VAL A 37 1.91 -4.79 12.01
C VAL A 37 2.26 -5.75 10.86
N ASN A 38 1.33 -5.97 9.91
CA ASN A 38 1.58 -6.82 8.77
C ASN A 38 2.67 -6.26 7.84
N ARG A 39 2.72 -4.93 7.65
CA ARG A 39 3.77 -4.27 6.88
C ARG A 39 5.14 -4.48 7.51
N GLU A 40 5.26 -4.32 8.83
CA GLU A 40 6.53 -4.54 9.52
C GLU A 40 6.97 -6.01 9.46
N TYR A 41 6.04 -6.96 9.61
CA TYR A 41 6.32 -8.37 9.36
C TYR A 41 6.83 -8.61 7.94
N ALA A 42 6.13 -8.08 6.93
CA ALA A 42 6.48 -8.25 5.53
C ALA A 42 7.85 -7.67 5.18
N ARG A 43 8.22 -6.54 5.78
CA ARG A 43 9.55 -5.91 5.65
C ARG A 43 10.67 -6.71 6.34
N SER A 44 10.32 -7.45 7.40
CA SER A 44 11.29 -8.20 8.20
C SER A 44 11.55 -9.61 7.65
N PHE A 45 10.55 -10.22 7.01
CA PHE A 45 10.58 -11.64 6.65
C PHE A 45 10.33 -11.94 5.16
N GLY A 46 9.90 -10.96 4.36
CA GLY A 46 9.65 -11.12 2.92
C GLY A 46 10.80 -10.60 2.06
N ASP A 47 11.15 -11.33 1.00
CA ASP A 47 12.03 -10.81 -0.07
C ASP A 47 11.33 -9.69 -0.86
N ALA A 48 10.01 -9.79 -0.97
CA ALA A 48 9.12 -8.79 -1.52
C ALA A 48 7.79 -8.82 -0.77
N TRP A 49 7.03 -7.73 -0.85
CA TRP A 49 5.68 -7.69 -0.32
C TRP A 49 4.77 -6.82 -1.15
N VAL A 50 3.46 -7.06 -1.10
CA VAL A 50 2.41 -6.30 -1.81
C VAL A 50 1.19 -6.04 -0.95
N ILE A 51 0.46 -4.97 -1.24
CA ILE A 51 -0.80 -4.64 -0.58
C ILE A 51 -1.96 -5.19 -1.42
N LEU A 52 -2.80 -6.01 -0.79
CA LEU A 52 -4.06 -6.50 -1.33
C LEU A 52 -5.18 -5.49 -1.06
N SER A 53 -5.59 -4.77 -2.09
CA SER A 53 -6.68 -3.80 -2.04
C SER A 53 -8.02 -4.43 -2.44
N ALA A 54 -9.04 -4.29 -1.59
CA ALA A 54 -10.40 -4.73 -1.96
C ALA A 54 -10.97 -3.97 -3.17
N LYS A 55 -10.48 -2.75 -3.44
CA LYS A 55 -10.93 -1.92 -4.57
C LYS A 55 -10.14 -2.18 -5.86
N TYR A 56 -8.86 -2.57 -5.73
CA TYR A 56 -7.91 -2.64 -6.86
C TYR A 56 -7.30 -4.02 -7.08
N GLY A 57 -7.66 -5.02 -6.27
CA GLY A 57 -7.04 -6.33 -6.25
C GLY A 57 -5.70 -6.34 -5.51
N ALA A 58 -4.99 -7.47 -5.59
CA ALA A 58 -3.59 -7.51 -5.23
C ALA A 58 -2.85 -6.66 -6.27
N ASP A 59 -1.88 -5.85 -5.84
CA ASP A 59 -0.94 -5.17 -6.75
C ASP A 59 0.41 -5.92 -6.90
N PRO A 60 0.47 -7.16 -7.46
CA PRO A 60 1.74 -7.82 -7.77
C PRO A 60 2.04 -7.92 -9.28
N LEU A 61 1.14 -7.48 -10.19
CA LEU A 61 1.20 -7.85 -11.61
C LEU A 61 1.68 -6.77 -12.60
N ARG A 62 2.07 -5.58 -12.14
CA ARG A 62 2.92 -4.72 -12.96
C ARG A 62 4.38 -5.07 -12.66
N LEU A 63 4.91 -6.04 -13.40
CA LEU A 63 6.26 -6.65 -13.39
C LEU A 63 7.47 -5.69 -13.58
N GLY A 64 7.34 -4.44 -13.10
CA GLY A 64 8.39 -3.43 -13.02
C GLY A 64 8.06 -2.31 -12.02
N PHE A 65 6.90 -2.35 -11.35
CA PHE A 65 6.48 -1.36 -10.38
C PHE A 65 6.93 -1.76 -8.98
N ARG A 66 7.95 -1.08 -8.46
CA ARG A 66 8.16 -1.01 -7.02
C ARG A 66 6.93 -0.33 -6.40
N ILE A 67 6.38 -0.90 -5.32
CA ILE A 67 5.27 -0.36 -4.49
C ILE A 67 5.45 1.10 -4.04
N ARG A 68 6.67 1.60 -4.20
CA ARG A 68 7.07 2.98 -3.95
C ARG A 68 6.33 4.03 -4.80
N ASN A 69 5.69 3.65 -5.92
CA ASN A 69 5.29 4.63 -6.95
C ASN A 69 3.77 4.76 -7.18
N ILE A 70 2.93 4.21 -6.32
CA ILE A 70 1.47 4.40 -6.42
C ILE A 70 0.98 5.37 -5.37
N LYS A 71 0.41 6.49 -5.84
CA LYS A 71 -0.29 7.44 -4.98
C LYS A 71 -1.79 7.14 -4.95
N HIS A 72 -2.35 7.01 -3.75
CA HIS A 72 -3.79 7.00 -3.50
C HIS A 72 -4.24 8.39 -3.11
N ASP A 73 -5.38 8.84 -3.59
CA ASP A 73 -6.09 10.01 -3.03
C ASP A 73 -7.21 9.60 -2.05
N LYS A 74 -7.84 10.60 -1.41
CA LYS A 74 -8.97 10.41 -0.48
C LYS A 74 -10.19 9.70 -1.09
N ASN A 75 -10.38 9.78 -2.41
CA ASN A 75 -11.44 9.12 -3.17
C ASN A 75 -10.99 7.72 -3.67
N GLY A 76 -9.77 7.34 -3.32
CA GLY A 76 -9.09 6.13 -3.73
C GLY A 76 -8.49 6.20 -5.12
N LYS A 77 -8.61 7.29 -5.89
CA LYS A 77 -8.06 7.39 -7.26
C LYS A 77 -6.57 7.04 -7.22
N VAL A 78 -6.19 6.09 -8.07
CA VAL A 78 -4.81 5.60 -8.22
C VAL A 78 -4.20 6.35 -9.39
N SER A 79 -3.15 7.13 -9.15
CA SER A 79 -2.34 7.73 -10.22
C SER A 79 -1.07 6.90 -10.41
N LEU A 80 -0.89 6.35 -11.63
CA LEU A 80 0.35 5.71 -12.10
C LEU A 80 1.40 6.80 -12.41
N PRO A 81 2.70 6.47 -12.33
CA PRO A 81 3.63 6.96 -11.31
C PRO A 81 4.01 8.44 -11.43
N VAL A 82 4.37 9.04 -10.29
CA VAL A 82 5.35 10.14 -10.24
C VAL A 82 6.75 9.53 -10.37
N GLU A 83 7.60 10.16 -11.19
CA GLU A 83 9.02 9.80 -11.39
C GLU A 83 9.79 9.60 -10.07
#